data_AF-A0A6L9JP72-F1
#
_entry.id   AF-A0A6L9JP72-F1
#
_cell.length_a   1.000
_cell.length_b   1.000
_cell.length_c   1.000
_cell.angle_alpha   90.00
_cell.angle_beta   90.00
_cell.angle_gamma   90.00
#
_symmetry.space_group_name_H-M   'P 1'
#
loop_
_entity.id
_entity.type
_entity.pdbx_description
1 polymer ?
#
loop_
_entity_poly.entity_id
_entity_poly.type
_entity_poly.pdbx_seq_one_letter_code
_entity_poly.pdbx_strand_id
1 'polypeptide(L)'
;MPAGSRLPERFKTFDFYDEKTGLATSVKTLDTRTASKIKNPKQLYISIKGNIDDTIRFIDETKAGVNVTANMISKREVRIAIPKTTTPDQWEQINRAITYGAEKNVSVKITVVK
;
A
#
# COMPACT_ATOMS: atom_id res chain seq x y z
N MET A 1 -3.13 12.86 -6.99
CA MET A 1 -4.05 12.88 -5.83
C MET A 1 -4.64 14.28 -5.73
N PRO A 2 -5.85 14.47 -5.18
CA PRO A 2 -6.42 15.80 -4.96
C PRO A 2 -5.53 16.66 -4.08
N ALA A 3 -5.58 17.98 -4.27
CA ALA A 3 -4.93 18.91 -3.35
C ALA A 3 -5.55 18.81 -1.95
N GLY A 4 -4.74 18.94 -0.90
CA GLY A 4 -5.19 18.82 0.49
C GLY A 4 -5.31 17.38 1.01
N SER A 5 -5.22 16.35 0.15
CA SER A 5 -5.38 14.96 0.59
C SER A 5 -4.12 14.37 1.24
N ARG A 6 -2.99 15.09 1.31
CA ARG A 6 -1.72 14.59 1.86
C ARG A 6 -1.78 14.65 3.38
N LEU A 7 -1.56 13.51 4.02
CA LEU A 7 -1.52 13.43 5.48
C LEU A 7 -0.18 13.95 6.02
N PRO A 8 -0.13 14.36 7.31
CA PRO A 8 1.11 14.76 7.97
C PRO A 8 2.23 13.73 7.79
N GLU A 9 3.49 14.17 7.85
CA GLU A 9 4.62 13.26 7.71
C GLU A 9 4.59 12.17 8.79
N ARG A 10 4.89 10.93 8.39
CA ARG A 10 4.88 9.74 9.27
C ARG A 10 3.51 9.49 9.92
N PHE A 11 2.42 9.92 9.30
CA PHE A 11 1.09 9.40 9.62
C PHE A 11 1.14 7.87 9.38
N LYS A 12 0.69 7.11 10.38
CA LYS A 12 0.67 5.66 10.37
C LYS A 12 -0.19 5.16 9.22
N THR A 13 0.31 4.10 8.57
CA THR A 13 -0.38 3.33 7.52
C THR A 13 -0.63 4.11 6.22
N PHE A 14 -1.31 5.25 6.28
CA PHE A 14 -1.76 6.02 5.12
C PHE A 14 -0.91 7.27 4.90
N ASP A 15 -0.73 7.57 3.62
CA ASP A 15 0.01 8.72 3.11
C ASP A 15 -0.93 9.83 2.63
N PHE A 16 -2.11 9.43 2.18
CA PHE A 16 -3.15 10.32 1.68
C PHE A 16 -4.52 9.86 2.17
N TYR A 17 -5.39 10.84 2.42
CA TYR A 17 -6.81 10.63 2.66
C TYR A 17 -7.60 11.66 1.88
N ASP A 18 -8.46 11.20 0.98
CA ASP A 18 -9.42 12.04 0.27
C ASP A 18 -10.76 12.03 1.02
N GLU A 19 -11.03 13.11 1.74
CA GLU A 19 -12.25 13.31 2.53
C GLU A 19 -13.53 13.25 1.67
N LYS A 20 -13.47 13.64 0.39
CA LYS A 20 -14.65 13.67 -0.47
C LYS A 20 -15.12 12.28 -0.86
N THR A 21 -14.17 11.37 -1.09
CA THR A 21 -14.47 10.00 -1.53
C THR A 21 -14.29 8.95 -0.43
N GLY A 22 -13.76 9.34 0.73
CA GLY A 22 -13.35 8.43 1.80
C GLY A 22 -12.21 7.48 1.39
N LEU A 23 -11.35 7.89 0.45
CA LEU A 23 -10.28 7.02 -0.07
C LEU A 23 -9.00 7.26 0.73
N ALA A 24 -8.58 6.25 1.49
CA ALA A 24 -7.30 6.24 2.19
C ALA A 24 -6.26 5.48 1.35
N THR A 25 -5.15 6.13 1.03
CA THR A 25 -4.09 5.57 0.19
C THR A 25 -2.78 5.47 0.96
N SER A 26 -2.20 4.28 0.98
CA SER A 26 -0.82 4.03 1.40
C SER A 26 0.08 3.99 0.18
N VAL A 27 1.21 4.71 0.20
CA VAL A 27 2.18 4.72 -0.91
C VAL A 27 3.46 4.05 -0.45
N LYS A 28 3.89 3.03 -1.21
CA LYS A 28 5.10 2.27 -0.94
C LYS A 28 6.00 2.24 -2.16
N THR A 29 7.29 2.12 -1.90
CA THR A 29 8.28 1.77 -2.92
C THR A 29 8.90 0.45 -2.51
N LEU A 30 9.06 -0.47 -3.45
CA LEU A 30 9.60 -1.81 -3.19
C LEU A 30 10.68 -2.13 -4.22
N ASP A 31 11.93 -2.21 -3.76
CA ASP A 31 13.03 -2.64 -4.62
C ASP A 31 13.10 -4.17 -4.70
N THR A 32 12.73 -4.70 -5.86
CA THR A 32 12.71 -6.14 -6.14
C THR A 32 14.09 -6.71 -6.45
N ARG A 33 15.12 -5.86 -6.60
CA ARG A 33 16.49 -6.24 -6.93
C ARG A 33 17.37 -6.55 -5.72
N THR A 34 16.83 -6.39 -4.51
CA THR A 34 17.59 -6.71 -3.29
C THR A 34 17.90 -8.22 -3.24
N ALA A 35 19.10 -8.57 -2.78
CA ALA A 35 19.55 -9.97 -2.75
C ALA A 35 18.54 -10.91 -2.06
N SER A 36 17.90 -10.44 -0.98
CA SER A 36 16.86 -11.19 -0.26
C SER A 36 15.61 -11.46 -1.10
N LYS A 37 15.17 -10.49 -1.92
CA LYS A 37 13.97 -10.63 -2.78
C LYS A 37 14.26 -11.39 -4.07
N ILE A 38 15.51 -11.40 -4.53
CA ILE A 38 15.97 -12.26 -5.63
C ILE A 38 16.06 -13.72 -5.15
N LYS A 39 16.74 -13.97 -4.02
CA LYS A 39 16.96 -15.32 -3.48
C LYS A 39 15.65 -15.98 -3.02
N ASN A 40 14.71 -15.20 -2.49
CA ASN A 40 13.41 -15.71 -2.03
C ASN A 40 12.28 -14.77 -2.46
N PRO A 41 11.72 -14.95 -3.68
CA PRO A 41 10.64 -14.11 -4.19
C PRO A 41 9.40 -14.05 -3.29
N LYS A 42 9.11 -15.10 -2.49
CA LYS A 42 7.98 -15.12 -1.53
C LYS A 42 8.03 -13.96 -0.53
N GLN A 43 9.22 -13.41 -0.29
CA GLN A 43 9.40 -12.22 0.54
C GLN A 43 8.68 -10.98 -0.03
N LEU A 44 8.47 -10.89 -1.35
CA LEU A 44 7.68 -9.81 -1.95
C LEU A 44 6.22 -9.91 -1.54
N TYR A 45 5.63 -11.10 -1.64
CA TYR A 45 4.28 -11.35 -1.17
C TYR A 45 4.12 -10.98 0.31
N ILE A 46 5.03 -11.43 1.18
CA ILE A 46 4.98 -11.13 2.62
C ILE A 46 5.04 -9.61 2.87
N SER A 47 5.94 -8.89 2.18
CA SER A 47 6.03 -7.43 2.35
C SER A 47 4.78 -6.70 1.87
N ILE A 48 4.22 -7.07 0.72
CA ILE A 48 3.00 -6.44 0.19
C ILE A 48 1.81 -6.78 1.09
N LYS A 49 1.68 -8.04 1.50
CA LYS A 49 0.67 -8.50 2.45
C LYS A 49 0.74 -7.74 3.77
N GLY A 50 1.93 -7.52 4.33
CA GLY A 50 2.10 -6.74 5.55
C GLY A 50 1.53 -5.33 5.41
N ASN A 51 1.84 -4.64 4.31
CA ASN A 51 1.26 -3.32 4.04
C ASN A 51 -0.27 -3.36 3.91
N ILE A 52 -0.83 -4.39 3.26
CA ILE A 52 -2.28 -4.59 3.17
C ILE A 52 -2.88 -4.82 4.57
N ASP A 53 -2.30 -5.71 5.37
CA ASP A 53 -2.73 -6.00 6.73
C ASP A 53 -2.71 -4.75 7.61
N ASP A 54 -1.69 -3.90 7.47
CA ASP A 54 -1.59 -2.62 8.18
C ASP A 54 -2.72 -1.67 7.79
N THR A 55 -3.14 -1.67 6.51
CA THR A 55 -4.36 -0.96 6.11
C THR A 55 -5.59 -1.55 6.77
N ILE A 56 -5.75 -2.87 6.84
CA ILE A 56 -6.94 -3.50 7.42
C ILE A 56 -7.03 -3.24 8.93
N ARG A 57 -5.89 -3.29 9.63
CA ARG A 57 -5.79 -3.11 11.09
C ARG A 57 -5.84 -1.65 11.54
N PHE A 58 -5.85 -0.69 10.62
CA PHE A 58 -5.93 0.71 10.99
C PHE A 58 -7.29 1.03 11.61
N ILE A 59 -7.27 1.51 12.85
CA ILE A 59 -8.44 1.90 13.65
C ILE A 59 -8.59 3.42 13.63
N ASP A 60 -7.56 4.13 14.07
CA ASP A 60 -7.50 5.59 14.06
C ASP A 60 -6.06 6.07 14.16
N GLU A 61 -5.87 7.36 13.87
CA GLU A 61 -4.72 8.13 14.30
C GLU A 61 -5.07 9.63 14.31
N THR A 62 -4.58 10.31 15.33
CA THR A 62 -4.53 11.77 15.38
C THR A 62 -3.09 12.25 15.37
N LYS A 63 -2.74 13.12 14.43
CA LYS A 63 -1.40 13.67 14.29
C LYS A 63 -1.40 15.08 13.73
N ALA A 64 -0.62 15.97 14.33
CA ALA A 64 -0.50 17.37 13.90
C ALA A 64 -1.86 18.07 13.67
N GLY A 65 -2.86 17.77 14.51
CA GLY A 65 -4.22 18.31 14.40
C GLY A 65 -5.13 17.62 13.37
N VAL A 66 -4.63 16.66 12.59
CA VAL A 66 -5.41 15.85 11.65
C VAL A 66 -5.83 14.55 12.33
N ASN A 67 -7.12 14.22 12.29
CA ASN A 67 -7.67 12.97 12.81
C ASN A 67 -8.32 12.17 11.69
N VAL A 68 -7.91 10.90 11.52
CA VAL A 68 -8.53 9.97 10.59
C VAL A 68 -8.90 8.70 11.36
N THR A 69 -10.16 8.29 11.26
CA THR A 69 -10.66 7.04 11.86
C THR A 69 -11.12 6.08 10.77
N ALA A 70 -11.13 4.78 11.08
CA ALA A 70 -11.56 3.73 10.16
C ALA A 70 -12.98 3.95 9.63
N ASN A 71 -13.86 4.55 10.44
CA ASN A 71 -15.24 4.85 10.05
C ASN A 71 -15.33 5.92 8.95
N MET A 72 -14.32 6.77 8.82
CA MET A 72 -14.24 7.78 7.77
C MET A 72 -13.71 7.20 6.44
N ILE A 73 -13.16 5.98 6.47
CA ILE A 73 -12.52 5.35 5.32
C ILE A 73 -13.51 4.41 4.63
N SER A 74 -14.01 4.84 3.48
CA SER A 74 -14.89 4.03 2.63
C SER A 74 -14.10 3.06 1.75
N LYS A 75 -12.89 3.44 1.32
CA LYS A 75 -12.05 2.64 0.42
C LYS A 75 -10.59 2.70 0.86
N ARG A 76 -9.92 1.54 0.80
CA ARG A 76 -8.50 1.40 1.12
C ARG A 76 -7.72 1.06 -0.14
N GLU A 77 -6.61 1.74 -0.36
CA GLU A 77 -5.73 1.51 -1.50
C GLU A 77 -4.26 1.48 -1.09
N VAL A 78 -3.51 0.54 -1.62
CA VAL A 78 -2.05 0.46 -1.49
C VAL A 78 -1.45 0.64 -2.88
N ARG A 79 -0.70 1.73 -3.08
CA ARG A 79 0.04 2.00 -4.31
C ARG A 79 1.49 1.60 -4.12
N ILE A 80 2.03 0.79 -5.01
CA ILE A 80 3.40 0.28 -4.90
C ILE A 80 4.16 0.58 -6.19
N ALA A 81 5.28 1.29 -6.06
CA ALA A 81 6.25 1.44 -7.13
C ALA A 81 7.29 0.31 -7.09
N ILE A 82 7.53 -0.33 -8.23
CA ILE A 82 8.53 -1.41 -8.41
C ILE A 82 9.40 -1.15 -9.64
N PRO A 83 10.65 -1.62 -9.69
CA PRO A 83 11.50 -1.43 -10.86
C PRO A 83 11.07 -2.30 -12.05
N LYS A 84 11.34 -1.83 -13.27
CA LYS A 84 11.06 -2.54 -14.54
C LYS A 84 11.71 -3.92 -14.64
N THR A 85 12.81 -4.15 -13.92
CA THR A 85 13.56 -5.41 -13.93
C THR A 85 12.92 -6.52 -13.07
N THR A 86 11.70 -6.33 -12.56
CA THR A 86 10.99 -7.33 -11.75
C THR A 86 10.70 -8.58 -12.58
N THR A 87 11.12 -9.75 -12.08
CA THR A 87 11.07 -11.03 -12.82
C THR A 87 9.66 -11.65 -12.82
N PRO A 88 9.37 -12.61 -13.72
CA PRO A 88 8.08 -13.32 -13.73
C PRO A 88 7.72 -13.97 -12.40
N ASP A 89 8.66 -14.66 -11.74
CA ASP A 89 8.43 -15.28 -10.42
C ASP A 89 8.07 -14.24 -9.35
N GLN A 90 8.68 -13.06 -9.43
CA GLN A 90 8.35 -11.95 -8.53
C GLN A 90 6.97 -11.37 -8.84
N TRP A 91 6.60 -11.27 -10.11
CA TRP A 91 5.25 -10.89 -10.55
C TRP A 91 4.18 -11.86 -10.09
N GLU A 92 4.45 -13.17 -10.07
CA GLU A 92 3.53 -14.15 -9.49
C GLU A 92 3.23 -13.82 -8.01
N GLN A 93 4.27 -13.50 -7.22
CA GLN A 93 4.09 -13.12 -5.81
C GLN A 93 3.35 -11.79 -5.64
N ILE A 94 3.57 -10.83 -6.54
CA ILE A 94 2.84 -9.56 -6.56
C ILE A 94 1.36 -9.80 -6.88
N ASN A 95 1.05 -10.59 -7.91
CA ASN A 95 -0.32 -10.92 -8.31
C ASN A 95 -1.07 -11.64 -7.19
N ARG A 96 -0.42 -12.58 -6.49
CA ARG A 96 -1.00 -13.21 -5.29
C ARG A 96 -1.36 -12.19 -4.22
N ALA A 97 -0.52 -11.17 -4.01
CA ALA A 97 -0.81 -10.10 -3.06
C ALA A 97 -1.93 -9.16 -3.53
N ILE A 98 -2.05 -8.91 -4.83
CA ILE A 98 -3.17 -8.17 -5.43
C ILE A 98 -4.49 -8.91 -5.19
N THR A 99 -4.54 -10.22 -5.46
CA THR A 99 -5.71 -11.05 -5.19
C THR A 99 -6.07 -11.02 -3.70
N TYR A 100 -5.08 -11.20 -2.81
CA TYR A 100 -5.31 -11.11 -1.37
C TYR A 100 -5.89 -9.75 -0.95
N GLY A 101 -5.36 -8.65 -1.51
CA GLY A 101 -5.90 -7.31 -1.28
C GLY A 101 -7.37 -7.21 -1.68
N ALA A 102 -7.71 -7.67 -2.89
CA ALA A 102 -9.07 -7.66 -3.41
C ALA A 102 -10.04 -8.45 -2.51
N GLU A 103 -9.65 -9.64 -2.04
CA GLU A 103 -10.42 -10.46 -1.09
C GLU A 103 -10.68 -9.74 0.25
N LYS A 104 -9.82 -8.78 0.61
CA LYS A 104 -9.94 -7.95 1.82
C LYS A 104 -10.51 -6.56 1.56
N ASN A 105 -11.07 -6.31 0.38
CA ASN A 105 -11.57 -5.00 -0.05
C ASN A 105 -10.51 -3.88 -0.01
N VAL A 106 -9.24 -4.23 -0.27
CA VAL A 106 -8.11 -3.30 -0.39
C VAL A 106 -7.61 -3.33 -1.84
N SER A 107 -7.68 -2.20 -2.52
CA SER A 107 -7.15 -2.10 -3.89
C SER A 107 -5.62 -2.03 -3.85
N VAL A 108 -4.94 -2.86 -4.63
CA VAL A 108 -3.47 -2.81 -4.77
C VAL A 108 -3.14 -2.38 -6.18
N LYS A 109 -2.46 -1.24 -6.33
CA LYS A 109 -2.06 -0.69 -7.63
C LYS A 109 -0.54 -0.67 -7.77
N ILE A 110 -0.05 -1.32 -8.81
CA ILE A 110 1.38 -1.40 -9.10
C ILE A 110 1.74 -0.38 -10.17
N THR A 111 2.79 0.39 -9.94
CA THR A 111 3.41 1.26 -10.95
C THR A 111 4.83 0.79 -11.20
N VAL A 112 5.15 0.54 -12.47
CA VAL A 112 6.50 0.16 -12.87
C VAL A 112 7.32 1.43 -13.13
N VAL A 113 8.42 1.60 -12.41
CA VAL A 113 9.36 2.71 -12.60
C VAL A 113 10.56 2.27 -13.43
N LYS A 114 11.08 3.21 -14.24
CA LYS A 114 12.20 2.97 -15.16
C LYS A 114 13.52 2.86 -14.41
#